data_AF-K0T7S4-F1
#
_entry.id   AF-K0T7S4-F1
#
_cell.length_a   1.000
_cell.length_b   1.000
_cell.length_c   1.000
_cell.angle_alpha   90.00
_cell.angle_beta   90.00
_cell.angle_gamma   90.00
#
_symmetry.space_group_name_H-M   'P 1'
#
loop_
_entity.id
_entity.type
_entity.pdbx_description
1 polymer ?
#
loop_
_entity_poly.entity_id
_entity_poly.type
_entity_poly.pdbx_seq_one_letter_code
_entity_poly.pdbx_strand_id
1 'polypeptide(L)'
;MSTRSPLFEGISLERPSVLTVSFEGDPSASLGAKLSSHDNGLTNEMFAPGYASVGEVLELDGKTLAIRSGVEVGDFVVAVNGEGFRRFPPDFEDSELEDVTKGIDLINLEGKSESNAQLTPEQVEEKKRLKGRVVKTDKTGGTYDRLLDRIREIKSERSPSDPLEIHLERYTWDSRVHSWSRFLSARRGNVPQAMSMIQAHERWRQDYFPIDLTQPSLQRLLKSRAVAEIDIELDKAEGDTRTASPVVYIDFAKLNEMELEGETYNGALAEDVARAFVLYNETLLKRAPDPRQPKTCQFVDMTGFKLDMETVKKPYTFGVIKKLYATFEPNYPETLEKMVIYPVPRKLVRVVNAMLGFVNEYTRKKFIITDDLCQVCKELGWNRAEIETEGCVNGYMKKHLTHGTQFIFD
;
A
#
# COMPACT_ATOMS: atom_id res chain seq x y z
N MET A 1 -11.84 -30.40 -16.65
CA MET A 1 -11.90 -29.10 -15.95
C MET A 1 -10.51 -28.85 -15.38
N SER A 2 -9.78 -27.86 -15.89
CA SER A 2 -8.47 -27.48 -15.32
C SER A 2 -8.75 -26.75 -14.01
N THR A 3 -8.52 -27.42 -12.88
CA THR A 3 -8.46 -26.79 -11.56
C THR A 3 -7.24 -25.88 -11.57
N ARG A 4 -7.46 -24.58 -11.81
CA ARG A 4 -6.40 -23.58 -11.62
C ARG A 4 -5.92 -23.69 -10.18
N SER A 5 -4.61 -23.82 -9.98
CA SER A 5 -4.00 -23.74 -8.64
C SER A 5 -4.45 -22.44 -7.95
N PRO A 6 -4.66 -22.42 -6.63
CA PRO A 6 -4.87 -21.18 -5.90
C PRO A 6 -3.65 -20.25 -6.06
N LEU A 7 -3.84 -19.23 -6.87
CA LEU A 7 -2.85 -18.22 -7.21
C LEU A 7 -3.22 -16.90 -6.51
N PHE A 8 -2.24 -16.24 -5.89
CA PHE A 8 -2.41 -14.89 -5.38
C PHE A 8 -1.88 -13.87 -6.40
N GLU A 9 -2.78 -13.18 -7.10
CA GLU A 9 -2.49 -12.29 -8.24
C GLU A 9 -1.92 -10.91 -7.84
N GLY A 10 -1.73 -10.65 -6.54
CA GLY A 10 -1.52 -9.29 -6.03
C GLY A 10 -2.82 -8.49 -6.05
N ILE A 11 -3.06 -7.66 -5.02
CA ILE A 11 -4.40 -7.09 -4.82
C ILE A 11 -4.55 -5.68 -5.42
N SER A 12 -3.44 -5.09 -5.85
CA SER A 12 -3.42 -3.79 -6.48
C SER A 12 -3.77 -3.87 -7.97
N LEU A 13 -4.76 -3.10 -8.38
CA LEU A 13 -5.16 -2.91 -9.76
C LEU A 13 -4.95 -1.44 -10.16
N GLU A 14 -4.42 -1.23 -11.36
CA GLU A 14 -4.31 0.10 -11.98
C GLU A 14 -5.66 0.63 -12.47
N ARG A 15 -6.60 -0.27 -12.80
CA ARG A 15 -7.93 0.12 -13.29
C ARG A 15 -8.80 0.55 -12.10
N PRO A 16 -9.38 1.75 -12.12
CA PRO A 16 -10.27 2.19 -11.06
C PRO A 16 -11.62 1.49 -11.12
N SER A 17 -12.30 1.38 -9.98
CA SER A 17 -13.75 1.21 -9.94
C SER A 17 -14.43 2.57 -9.97
N VAL A 18 -15.57 2.66 -10.66
CA VAL A 18 -16.34 3.91 -10.77
C VAL A 18 -17.51 3.87 -9.80
N LEU A 19 -17.72 4.98 -9.09
CA LEU A 19 -18.85 5.19 -8.19
C LEU A 19 -19.60 6.46 -8.61
N THR A 20 -20.91 6.38 -8.73
CA THR A 20 -21.77 7.55 -9.00
C THR A 20 -22.60 7.85 -7.76
N VAL A 21 -22.55 9.09 -7.29
CA VAL A 21 -23.32 9.60 -6.16
C VAL A 21 -24.37 10.57 -6.68
N SER A 22 -25.65 10.23 -6.53
CA SER A 22 -26.78 11.08 -6.92
C SER A 22 -27.44 11.73 -5.71
N PHE A 23 -27.80 13.00 -5.84
CA PHE A 23 -28.51 13.80 -4.84
C PHE A 23 -30.03 13.83 -5.06
N GLU A 24 -30.58 13.01 -5.98
CA GLU A 24 -32.01 13.00 -6.33
C GLU A 24 -32.94 12.86 -5.12
N GLY A 25 -32.62 11.92 -4.21
CA GLY A 25 -33.43 11.67 -3.01
C GLY A 25 -33.28 12.72 -1.91
N ASP A 26 -32.25 13.58 -1.96
CA ASP A 26 -32.03 14.68 -1.02
C ASP A 26 -31.18 15.78 -1.67
N PRO A 27 -31.79 16.66 -2.49
CA PRO A 27 -31.05 17.71 -3.21
C PRO A 27 -30.34 18.70 -2.27
N SER A 28 -30.79 18.77 -1.01
CA SER A 28 -30.21 19.65 0.01
C SER A 28 -29.05 19.03 0.77
N ALA A 29 -28.86 17.70 0.68
CA ALA A 29 -27.82 16.97 1.40
C ALA A 29 -26.43 17.56 1.16
N SER A 30 -25.55 17.45 2.14
CA SER A 30 -24.12 17.53 1.90
C SER A 30 -23.61 16.15 1.48
N LEU A 31 -22.57 16.12 0.63
CA LEU A 31 -21.83 14.88 0.41
C LEU A 31 -21.31 14.34 1.75
N GLY A 32 -20.90 15.23 2.66
CA GLY A 32 -20.31 14.84 3.95
C GLY A 32 -18.90 14.30 3.81
N ALA A 33 -18.10 14.91 2.93
CA ALA A 33 -16.69 14.63 2.76
C ALA A 33 -15.91 15.95 2.63
N LYS A 34 -14.65 15.97 3.10
CA LYS A 34 -13.70 17.05 2.81
C LYS A 34 -12.89 16.67 1.59
N LEU A 35 -12.81 17.59 0.63
CA LEU A 35 -12.02 17.40 -0.59
C LEU A 35 -10.60 17.94 -0.40
N SER A 36 -9.62 17.18 -0.86
CA SER A 36 -8.23 17.62 -1.05
C SER A 36 -8.07 18.17 -2.47
N SER A 37 -7.57 19.40 -2.59
CA SER A 37 -7.22 19.97 -3.90
C SER A 37 -5.88 19.40 -4.38
N HIS A 38 -5.83 19.04 -5.65
CA HIS A 38 -4.61 18.68 -6.35
C HIS A 38 -4.20 19.78 -7.35
N ASP A 39 -4.88 20.91 -7.45
CA ASP A 39 -4.68 21.90 -8.53
C ASP A 39 -3.44 22.80 -8.36
N ASN A 40 -2.37 22.25 -7.78
CA ASN A 40 -1.16 23.00 -7.44
C ASN A 40 -0.01 22.77 -8.42
N GLY A 41 -0.18 21.89 -9.42
CA GLY A 41 0.83 21.57 -10.42
C GLY A 41 2.07 20.90 -9.83
N LEU A 42 1.94 20.26 -8.67
CA LEU A 42 3.08 19.73 -7.94
C LEU A 42 3.47 18.35 -8.47
N THR A 43 4.77 18.03 -8.34
CA THR A 43 5.31 16.75 -8.84
C THR A 43 4.65 15.53 -8.23
N ASN A 44 4.12 15.61 -7.00
CA ASN A 44 3.38 14.52 -6.34
C ASN A 44 1.99 14.25 -6.96
N GLU A 45 1.49 15.12 -7.84
CA GLU A 45 0.17 15.03 -8.46
C GLU A 45 0.24 14.53 -9.92
N MET A 46 1.43 14.11 -10.38
CA MET A 46 1.72 13.69 -11.77
C MET A 46 0.79 12.60 -12.30
N PHE A 47 0.21 11.78 -11.44
CA PHE A 47 -0.73 10.71 -11.82
C PHE A 47 -2.12 10.91 -11.24
N ALA A 48 -2.42 12.03 -10.59
CA ALA A 48 -3.75 12.30 -10.04
C ALA A 48 -4.76 12.45 -11.19
N PRO A 49 -5.78 11.58 -11.31
CA PRO A 49 -6.67 11.58 -12.48
C PRO A 49 -7.61 12.78 -12.50
N GLY A 50 -7.85 13.44 -11.37
CA GLY A 50 -8.73 14.61 -11.25
C GLY A 50 -8.10 15.74 -10.42
N TYR A 51 -8.83 16.85 -10.27
CA TYR A 51 -8.37 18.02 -9.50
C TYR A 51 -8.76 17.97 -8.02
N ALA A 52 -9.60 17.01 -7.62
CA ALA A 52 -10.01 16.81 -6.25
C ALA A 52 -10.04 15.33 -5.89
N SER A 53 -9.65 14.99 -4.66
CA SER A 53 -9.91 13.68 -4.05
C SER A 53 -10.61 13.82 -2.71
N VAL A 54 -11.27 12.77 -2.25
CA VAL A 54 -11.80 12.69 -0.89
C VAL A 54 -10.62 12.58 0.08
N GLY A 55 -10.46 13.57 0.94
CA GLY A 55 -9.42 13.59 1.98
C GLY A 55 -9.90 13.07 3.32
N GLU A 56 -11.19 13.22 3.61
CA GLU A 56 -11.83 12.78 4.85
C GLU A 56 -13.32 12.55 4.59
N VAL A 57 -13.86 11.45 5.13
CA VAL A 57 -15.32 11.21 5.17
C VAL A 57 -15.82 11.62 6.56
N LEU A 58 -16.82 12.49 6.61
CA LEU A 58 -17.32 13.05 7.87
C LEU A 58 -18.31 12.08 8.52
N GLU A 59 -17.98 11.58 9.71
CA GLU A 59 -18.84 10.77 10.56
C GLU A 59 -19.82 11.67 11.35
N LEU A 60 -20.84 12.22 10.66
CA LEU A 60 -21.95 12.92 11.31
C LEU A 60 -23.10 11.93 11.54
N ASP A 61 -23.28 11.48 12.79
CA ASP A 61 -24.37 10.61 13.29
C ASP A 61 -24.83 9.50 12.32
N GLY A 62 -23.91 8.95 11.52
CA GLY A 62 -24.12 7.83 10.60
C GLY A 62 -24.96 8.09 9.33
N LYS A 63 -25.12 9.33 8.85
CA LYS A 63 -26.10 9.66 7.77
C LYS A 63 -25.63 10.56 6.63
N THR A 64 -24.33 10.73 6.41
CA THR A 64 -23.87 11.49 5.24
C THR A 64 -24.15 10.74 3.94
N LEU A 65 -24.32 11.47 2.84
CA LEU A 65 -24.50 10.86 1.52
C LEU A 65 -23.26 10.04 1.11
N ALA A 66 -22.05 10.51 1.47
CA ALA A 66 -20.80 9.80 1.28
C ALA A 66 -20.84 8.39 1.89
N ILE A 67 -21.20 8.26 3.17
CA ILE A 67 -21.26 6.95 3.85
C ILE A 67 -22.32 6.06 3.19
N ARG A 68 -23.52 6.59 2.90
CA ARG A 68 -24.61 5.81 2.27
C ARG A 68 -24.27 5.34 0.86
N SER A 69 -23.49 6.12 0.12
CA SER A 69 -23.05 5.80 -1.23
C SER A 69 -21.70 5.05 -1.25
N GLY A 70 -21.12 4.74 -0.08
CA GLY A 70 -19.88 3.99 0.02
C GLY A 70 -18.65 4.76 -0.48
N VAL A 71 -18.66 6.09 -0.40
CA VAL A 71 -17.50 6.96 -0.72
C VAL A 71 -16.38 6.74 0.31
N GLU A 72 -15.14 6.65 -0.15
CA GLU A 72 -13.97 6.37 0.68
C GLU A 72 -12.89 7.45 0.51
N VAL A 73 -11.99 7.53 1.50
CA VAL A 73 -10.79 8.37 1.41
C VAL A 73 -9.94 7.90 0.24
N GLY A 74 -9.48 8.85 -0.59
CA GLY A 74 -8.71 8.57 -1.81
C GLY A 74 -9.56 8.52 -3.09
N ASP A 75 -10.89 8.49 -3.01
CA ASP A 75 -11.75 8.58 -4.22
C ASP A 75 -11.52 9.91 -4.94
N PHE A 76 -11.34 9.89 -6.26
CA PHE A 76 -11.12 11.09 -7.09
C PHE A 76 -12.39 11.54 -7.77
N VAL A 77 -12.70 12.84 -7.70
CA VAL A 77 -13.81 13.43 -8.46
C VAL A 77 -13.35 13.59 -9.91
N VAL A 78 -14.03 12.90 -10.83
CA VAL A 78 -13.69 12.92 -12.26
C VAL A 78 -14.77 13.52 -13.14
N ALA A 79 -16.01 13.60 -12.68
CA ALA A 79 -17.08 14.31 -13.39
C ALA A 79 -18.21 14.77 -12.46
N VAL A 80 -18.94 15.80 -12.88
CA VAL A 80 -20.15 16.33 -12.22
C VAL A 80 -21.24 16.55 -13.27
N ASN A 81 -22.41 15.93 -13.12
CA ASN A 81 -23.51 15.92 -14.11
C ASN A 81 -23.01 15.67 -15.57
N GLY A 82 -22.08 14.72 -15.73
CA GLY A 82 -21.47 14.38 -17.03
C GLY A 82 -20.37 15.32 -17.53
N GLU A 83 -20.13 16.47 -16.88
CA GLU A 83 -19.01 17.36 -17.18
C GLU A 83 -17.71 16.81 -16.58
N GLY A 84 -16.69 16.60 -17.41
CA GLY A 84 -15.41 16.00 -17.03
C GLY A 84 -14.47 16.96 -16.29
N PHE A 85 -13.87 16.48 -15.20
CA PHE A 85 -12.88 17.17 -14.38
C PHE A 85 -11.58 16.35 -14.24
N ARG A 86 -11.24 15.55 -15.26
CA ARG A 86 -9.98 14.81 -15.28
C ARG A 86 -8.79 15.72 -15.58
N ARG A 87 -7.58 15.30 -15.22
CA ARG A 87 -6.30 15.94 -15.63
C ARG A 87 -5.72 15.37 -16.90
N PHE A 88 -5.99 14.09 -17.17
CA PHE A 88 -5.40 13.38 -18.30
C PHE A 88 -6.42 13.11 -19.39
N PRO A 89 -5.99 13.08 -20.66
CA PRO A 89 -6.90 13.09 -21.79
C PRO A 89 -7.62 11.75 -21.88
N PRO A 90 -8.94 11.81 -22.16
CA PRO A 90 -9.37 12.37 -23.44
C PRO A 90 -9.81 13.83 -23.44
N ASP A 91 -9.85 14.51 -22.28
CA ASP A 91 -10.60 15.77 -22.12
C ASP A 91 -9.82 17.08 -22.43
N PHE A 92 -8.54 17.04 -22.82
CA PHE A 92 -7.76 18.25 -23.15
C PHE A 92 -7.32 18.27 -24.60
N GLU A 93 -7.36 19.45 -25.21
CA GLU A 93 -6.79 19.63 -26.54
C GLU A 93 -5.28 19.39 -26.52
N ASP A 94 -4.77 18.79 -27.60
CA ASP A 94 -3.34 18.53 -27.80
C ASP A 94 -2.47 19.80 -27.66
N SER A 95 -3.04 20.98 -27.88
CA SER A 95 -2.39 22.28 -27.70
C SER A 95 -2.11 22.63 -26.23
N GLU A 96 -2.91 22.07 -25.31
CA GLU A 96 -2.88 22.30 -23.86
C GLU A 96 -2.04 21.27 -23.11
N LEU A 97 -1.45 20.31 -23.81
CA LEU A 97 -0.67 19.23 -23.23
C LEU A 97 0.84 19.43 -23.48
N GLU A 98 1.65 19.36 -22.43
CA GLU A 98 3.11 19.30 -22.46
C GLU A 98 3.61 17.87 -22.23
N ASP A 99 4.59 17.45 -23.03
CA ASP A 99 5.27 16.17 -22.87
C ASP A 99 6.43 16.32 -21.87
N VAL A 100 6.22 15.83 -20.65
CA VAL A 100 7.24 15.89 -19.57
C VAL A 100 8.25 14.75 -19.64
N THR A 101 8.12 13.87 -20.64
CA THR A 101 9.03 12.75 -20.88
C THR A 101 10.02 13.01 -22.01
N LYS A 102 10.02 14.22 -22.60
CA LYS A 102 11.04 14.64 -23.56
C LYS A 102 12.45 14.47 -22.98
N GLY A 103 13.23 13.58 -23.61
CA GLY A 103 14.61 13.28 -23.21
C GLY A 103 14.74 12.22 -22.11
N ILE A 104 13.62 11.62 -21.66
CA ILE A 104 13.62 10.46 -20.76
C ILE A 104 13.35 9.21 -21.62
N ASP A 105 14.27 8.26 -21.58
CA ASP A 105 14.16 7.03 -22.35
C ASP A 105 13.06 6.13 -21.74
N LEU A 106 11.84 6.24 -22.25
CA LEU A 106 10.66 5.46 -21.81
C LEU A 106 10.69 4.02 -22.36
N ILE A 107 11.85 3.36 -22.30
CA ILE A 107 12.14 2.07 -22.96
C ILE A 107 11.14 0.96 -22.57
N ASN A 108 10.39 1.08 -21.47
CA ASN A 108 9.66 -0.06 -20.89
C ASN A 108 8.17 0.18 -20.57
N LEU A 109 7.49 1.13 -21.24
CA LEU A 109 6.01 1.24 -21.15
C LEU A 109 5.25 0.22 -22.03
N GLU A 110 5.96 -0.71 -22.66
CA GLU A 110 5.40 -1.85 -23.38
C GLU A 110 4.90 -2.90 -22.38
N GLY A 111 3.66 -2.70 -21.90
CA GLY A 111 2.94 -3.76 -21.21
C GLY A 111 2.77 -4.95 -22.17
N LYS A 112 3.41 -6.07 -21.88
CA LYS A 112 3.28 -7.33 -22.64
C LYS A 112 1.87 -7.95 -22.60
N SER A 113 0.89 -7.30 -21.99
CA SER A 113 -0.39 -7.93 -21.60
C SER A 113 -1.61 -7.52 -22.42
N GLU A 114 -1.49 -6.67 -23.43
CA GLU A 114 -2.53 -6.53 -24.44
C GLU A 114 -1.99 -7.18 -25.71
N SER A 115 -2.69 -8.21 -26.21
CA SER A 115 -2.43 -8.78 -27.52
C SER A 115 -2.27 -7.63 -28.51
N ASN A 116 -1.05 -7.43 -29.03
CA ASN A 116 -0.72 -6.49 -30.10
C ASN A 116 -1.38 -6.94 -31.41
N ALA A 117 -2.71 -7.00 -31.40
CA ALA A 117 -3.49 -7.00 -32.61
C ALA A 117 -3.29 -5.62 -33.26
N GLN A 118 -2.40 -5.60 -34.25
CA GLN A 118 -2.27 -4.58 -35.30
C GLN A 118 -2.35 -3.10 -34.85
N LEU A 119 -1.57 -2.70 -33.83
CA LEU A 119 -1.24 -1.28 -33.70
C LEU A 119 -0.08 -0.96 -34.66
N THR A 120 -0.22 0.09 -35.46
CA THR A 120 0.89 0.59 -36.28
C THR A 120 1.99 1.15 -35.38
N PRO A 121 3.26 1.20 -35.84
CA PRO A 121 4.34 1.85 -35.10
C PRO A 121 4.00 3.28 -34.65
N GLU A 122 3.24 4.02 -35.45
CA GLU A 122 2.75 5.36 -35.14
C GLU A 122 1.75 5.35 -33.97
N GLN A 123 0.82 4.39 -33.93
CA GLN A 123 -0.13 4.26 -32.82
C GLN A 123 0.55 3.82 -31.51
N VAL A 124 1.60 3.01 -31.60
CA VAL A 124 2.43 2.64 -30.43
C VAL A 124 3.16 3.88 -29.91
N GLU A 125 3.75 4.68 -30.80
CA GLU A 125 4.46 5.90 -30.44
C GLU A 125 3.51 6.97 -29.89
N GLU A 126 2.31 7.10 -30.45
CA GLU A 126 1.26 7.99 -29.95
C GLU A 126 0.73 7.55 -28.57
N LYS A 127 0.51 6.24 -28.36
CA LYS A 127 0.15 5.69 -27.03
C LYS A 127 1.26 5.91 -26.00
N LYS A 128 2.53 5.86 -26.41
CA LYS A 128 3.69 6.23 -25.57
C LYS A 128 3.67 7.73 -25.25
N ARG A 129 3.46 8.57 -26.27
CA ARG A 129 3.38 10.04 -26.15
C ARG A 129 2.26 10.46 -25.20
N LEU A 130 1.06 9.88 -25.33
CA LEU A 130 -0.09 10.21 -24.48
C LEU A 130 0.12 9.89 -22.99
N LYS A 131 0.91 8.87 -22.65
CA LYS A 131 1.20 8.51 -21.26
C LYS A 131 2.15 9.48 -20.55
N GLY A 132 2.95 10.25 -21.30
CA GLY A 132 3.90 11.23 -20.78
C GLY A 132 3.41 12.67 -20.84
N ARG A 133 2.17 12.90 -21.28
CA ARG A 133 1.60 14.25 -21.45
C ARG A 133 0.79 14.67 -20.24
N VAL A 134 1.10 15.87 -19.75
CA VAL A 134 0.38 16.55 -18.66
C VAL A 134 -0.14 17.89 -19.19
N VAL A 135 -1.16 18.46 -18.55
CA VAL A 135 -1.66 19.80 -18.93
C VAL A 135 -0.59 20.86 -18.68
N LYS A 136 -0.37 21.76 -19.64
CA LYS A 136 0.54 22.91 -19.56
C LYS A 136 0.17 23.75 -18.33
N THR A 137 1.18 23.99 -17.50
CA THR A 137 1.07 24.59 -16.16
C THR A 137 0.66 26.07 -16.17
N ASP A 138 0.59 26.70 -17.34
CA ASP A 138 0.21 28.10 -17.53
C ASP A 138 -1.30 28.36 -17.25
N LYS A 139 -2.11 27.30 -17.09
CA LYS A 139 -3.54 27.33 -16.71
C LYS A 139 -3.87 26.58 -15.41
N THR A 140 -2.87 26.17 -14.61
CA THR A 140 -3.13 25.48 -13.33
C THR A 140 -3.43 26.48 -12.21
N GLY A 141 -4.44 26.20 -11.38
CA GLY A 141 -4.83 27.04 -10.24
C GLY A 141 -6.25 27.61 -10.27
N GLY A 142 -7.21 26.93 -10.91
CA GLY A 142 -8.61 27.35 -10.96
C GLY A 142 -9.60 26.30 -11.45
N THR A 143 -9.13 25.12 -11.85
CA THR A 143 -10.02 24.01 -12.23
C THR A 143 -10.67 23.38 -11.01
N TYR A 144 -9.97 23.36 -9.88
CA TYR A 144 -10.60 23.01 -8.59
C TYR A 144 -11.72 24.00 -8.23
N ASP A 145 -11.49 25.29 -8.41
CA ASP A 145 -12.51 26.30 -8.14
C ASP A 145 -13.70 26.18 -9.12
N ARG A 146 -13.44 25.95 -10.41
CA ARG A 146 -14.49 25.65 -11.41
C ARG A 146 -15.33 24.43 -11.04
N LEU A 147 -14.68 23.35 -10.57
CA LEU A 147 -15.39 22.17 -10.06
C LEU A 147 -16.32 22.54 -8.89
N LEU A 148 -15.81 23.30 -7.91
CA LEU A 148 -16.60 23.73 -6.77
C LEU A 148 -17.76 24.66 -7.17
N ASP A 149 -17.51 25.59 -8.09
CA ASP A 149 -18.52 26.52 -8.60
C ASP A 149 -19.62 25.77 -9.36
N ARG A 150 -19.25 24.77 -10.18
CA ARG A 150 -20.23 23.92 -10.87
C ARG A 150 -21.12 23.15 -9.91
N ILE A 151 -20.54 22.56 -8.86
CA ILE A 151 -21.31 21.90 -7.80
C ILE A 151 -22.26 22.89 -7.12
N ARG A 152 -21.80 24.12 -6.82
CA ARG A 152 -22.64 25.15 -6.18
C ARG A 152 -23.79 25.60 -7.08
N GLU A 153 -23.52 25.82 -8.37
CA GLU A 153 -24.49 26.21 -9.38
C GLU A 153 -25.64 25.21 -9.44
N ILE A 154 -25.33 23.92 -9.69
CA ILE A 154 -26.34 22.86 -9.80
C ILE A 154 -27.18 22.76 -8.50
N LYS A 155 -26.52 22.83 -7.33
CA LYS A 155 -27.25 22.80 -6.04
C LYS A 155 -28.13 24.04 -5.82
N SER A 156 -27.77 25.19 -6.40
CA SER A 156 -28.54 26.43 -6.27
C SER A 156 -29.82 26.41 -7.11
N GLU A 157 -29.80 25.73 -8.26
CA GLU A 157 -30.95 25.58 -9.14
C GLU A 157 -32.07 24.73 -8.53
N ARG A 158 -31.73 23.81 -7.61
CA ARG A 158 -32.67 22.93 -6.88
C ARG A 158 -33.68 22.23 -7.78
N SER A 159 -33.29 21.91 -9.01
CA SER A 159 -34.15 21.27 -10.00
C SER A 159 -34.34 19.79 -9.65
N PRO A 160 -35.57 19.33 -9.34
CA PRO A 160 -35.81 17.91 -9.07
C PRO A 160 -35.62 17.03 -10.31
N SER A 161 -35.71 17.61 -11.51
CA SER A 161 -35.53 16.90 -12.78
C SER A 161 -34.07 16.83 -13.26
N ASP A 162 -33.15 17.52 -12.58
CA ASP A 162 -31.72 17.52 -12.88
C ASP A 162 -30.93 17.52 -11.55
N PRO A 163 -30.88 16.38 -10.84
CA PRO A 163 -30.19 16.29 -9.57
C PRO A 163 -28.67 16.40 -9.76
N LEU A 164 -27.97 16.84 -8.72
CA LEU A 164 -26.51 16.76 -8.70
C LEU A 164 -26.07 15.28 -8.74
N GLU A 165 -25.19 14.96 -9.68
CA GLU A 165 -24.52 13.67 -9.81
C GLU A 165 -23.01 13.89 -9.78
N ILE A 166 -22.31 13.14 -8.92
CA ILE A 166 -20.84 13.17 -8.82
C ILE A 166 -20.30 11.80 -9.20
N HIS A 167 -19.41 11.75 -10.18
CA HIS A 167 -18.69 10.55 -10.57
C HIS A 167 -17.30 10.53 -9.92
N LEU A 168 -17.04 9.43 -9.23
CA LEU A 168 -15.82 9.17 -8.48
C LEU A 168 -15.08 7.99 -9.09
N GLU A 169 -13.75 8.05 -9.10
CA GLU A 169 -12.88 6.91 -9.37
C GLU A 169 -12.14 6.49 -8.11
N ARG A 170 -12.22 5.20 -7.81
CA ARG A 170 -11.49 4.57 -6.71
C ARG A 170 -10.34 3.75 -7.24
N TYR A 171 -9.15 4.06 -6.75
CA TYR A 171 -7.93 3.34 -7.07
C TYR A 171 -7.42 2.55 -5.87
N THR A 172 -6.71 1.46 -6.14
CA THR A 172 -6.07 0.66 -5.09
C THR A 172 -4.78 1.31 -4.57
N TRP A 173 -4.29 0.88 -3.42
CA TRP A 173 -3.16 1.49 -2.70
C TRP A 173 -1.82 1.50 -3.46
N ASP A 174 -1.64 0.60 -4.43
CA ASP A 174 -0.43 0.50 -5.26
C ASP A 174 -0.69 0.79 -6.75
N SER A 175 -1.84 1.38 -7.07
CA SER A 175 -2.02 2.06 -8.36
C SER A 175 -1.02 3.21 -8.49
N ARG A 176 -0.60 3.58 -9.71
CA ARG A 176 0.28 4.75 -9.93
C ARG A 176 -0.21 6.02 -9.25
N VAL A 177 -1.54 6.22 -9.27
CA VAL A 177 -2.22 7.38 -8.68
C VAL A 177 -1.89 7.54 -7.21
N HIS A 178 -1.94 6.43 -6.44
CA HIS A 178 -1.69 6.44 -5.01
C HIS A 178 -0.21 6.20 -4.66
N SER A 179 0.47 5.36 -5.43
CA SER A 179 1.84 4.93 -5.15
C SER A 179 2.87 5.99 -5.50
N TRP A 180 2.62 6.87 -6.47
CA TRP A 180 3.65 7.81 -6.93
C TRP A 180 4.28 8.66 -5.82
N SER A 181 3.46 9.15 -4.89
CA SER A 181 3.92 9.98 -3.77
C SER A 181 4.99 9.29 -2.90
N ARG A 182 4.86 7.97 -2.66
CA ARG A 182 5.84 7.20 -1.88
C ARG A 182 7.14 6.98 -2.65
N PHE A 183 7.08 6.69 -3.95
CA PHE A 183 8.28 6.54 -4.78
C PHE A 183 9.04 7.86 -4.90
N LEU A 184 8.32 8.96 -5.07
CA LEU A 184 8.89 10.30 -5.09
C LEU A 184 9.55 10.65 -3.74
N SER A 185 8.88 10.35 -2.63
CA SER A 185 9.41 10.58 -1.27
C SER A 185 10.67 9.75 -1.01
N ALA A 186 10.68 8.46 -1.38
CA ALA A 186 11.84 7.58 -1.24
C ALA A 186 13.03 7.99 -2.11
N ARG A 187 12.83 8.85 -3.10
CA ARG A 187 13.87 9.48 -3.92
C ARG A 187 14.01 10.98 -3.65
N ARG A 188 13.51 11.45 -2.51
CA ARG A 188 13.66 12.84 -2.03
C ARG A 188 13.24 13.88 -3.07
N GLY A 189 12.16 13.63 -3.79
CA GLY A 189 11.67 14.52 -4.84
C GLY A 189 12.37 14.38 -6.19
N ASN A 190 13.35 13.47 -6.35
CA ASN A 190 14.01 13.25 -7.63
C ASN A 190 13.10 12.45 -8.58
N VAL A 191 12.41 13.17 -9.46
CA VAL A 191 11.43 12.61 -10.41
C VAL A 191 12.02 11.52 -11.31
N PRO A 192 13.17 11.71 -12.01
CA PRO A 192 13.75 10.65 -12.84
C PRO A 192 14.07 9.36 -12.06
N GLN A 193 14.62 9.47 -10.85
CA GLN A 193 14.92 8.29 -10.03
C GLN A 193 13.66 7.61 -9.49
N ALA A 194 12.64 8.39 -9.11
CA ALA A 194 11.34 7.87 -8.69
C ALA A 194 10.64 7.14 -9.85
N MET A 195 10.70 7.70 -11.07
CA MET A 195 10.18 7.07 -12.28
C MET A 195 10.89 5.76 -12.61
N SER A 196 12.23 5.74 -12.51
CA SER A 196 12.98 4.50 -12.70
C SER A 196 12.61 3.44 -11.64
N MET A 197 12.33 3.86 -10.41
CA MET A 197 12.00 2.96 -9.31
C MET A 197 10.59 2.37 -9.47
N ILE A 198 9.58 3.18 -9.81
CA ILE A 198 8.21 2.68 -10.04
C ILE A 198 8.15 1.75 -11.25
N GLN A 199 8.91 2.03 -12.33
CA GLN A 199 9.01 1.12 -13.47
C GLN A 199 9.67 -0.22 -13.11
N ALA A 200 10.69 -0.20 -12.23
CA ALA A 200 11.31 -1.42 -11.75
C ALA A 200 10.34 -2.24 -10.87
N HIS A 201 9.57 -1.55 -10.02
CA HIS A 201 8.50 -2.14 -9.22
C HIS A 201 7.41 -2.79 -10.09
N GLU A 202 6.96 -2.11 -11.15
CA GLU A 202 5.97 -2.67 -12.09
C GLU A 202 6.45 -3.96 -12.76
N ARG A 203 7.71 -4.01 -13.19
CA ARG A 203 8.32 -5.25 -13.73
C ARG A 203 8.40 -6.32 -12.67
N TRP A 204 8.86 -5.96 -11.46
CA TRP A 204 8.91 -6.87 -10.34
C TRP A 204 7.52 -7.46 -10.03
N ARG A 205 6.45 -6.66 -10.03
CA ARG A 205 5.09 -7.17 -9.83
C ARG A 205 4.69 -8.19 -10.89
N GLN A 206 4.99 -7.92 -12.16
CA GLN A 206 4.70 -8.85 -13.26
C GLN A 206 5.47 -10.17 -13.14
N ASP A 207 6.69 -10.11 -12.63
CA ASP A 207 7.55 -11.29 -12.46
C ASP A 207 7.24 -12.06 -11.15
N TYR A 208 6.82 -11.36 -10.10
CA TYR A 208 6.61 -11.92 -8.77
C TYR A 208 5.21 -12.48 -8.56
N PHE A 209 4.20 -11.93 -9.24
CA PHE A 209 2.82 -12.38 -9.18
C PHE A 209 2.42 -13.14 -10.46
N PRO A 210 1.53 -14.15 -10.36
CA PRO A 210 0.92 -14.64 -9.13
C PRO A 210 1.85 -15.49 -8.25
N ILE A 211 1.65 -15.41 -6.94
CA ILE A 211 2.30 -16.33 -6.00
C ILE A 211 1.52 -17.65 -5.98
N ASP A 212 2.19 -18.75 -6.31
CA ASP A 212 1.63 -20.10 -6.21
C ASP A 212 1.54 -20.54 -4.75
N LEU A 213 0.32 -20.51 -4.21
CA LEU A 213 0.08 -20.89 -2.82
C LEU A 213 0.10 -22.41 -2.64
N THR A 214 0.16 -23.24 -3.69
CA THR A 214 0.24 -24.70 -3.53
C THR A 214 1.64 -25.23 -3.28
N GLN A 215 2.67 -24.37 -3.37
CA GLN A 215 4.05 -24.78 -3.15
C GLN A 215 4.23 -25.41 -1.77
N PRO A 216 4.70 -26.67 -1.67
CA PRO A 216 4.74 -27.39 -0.39
C PRO A 216 5.55 -26.69 0.71
N SER A 217 6.66 -26.05 0.35
CA SER A 217 7.53 -25.33 1.30
C SER A 217 6.85 -24.06 1.83
N LEU A 218 6.19 -23.29 0.95
CA LEU A 218 5.38 -22.14 1.34
C LEU A 218 4.17 -22.58 2.18
N GLN A 219 3.48 -23.66 1.82
CA GLN A 219 2.37 -24.20 2.62
C GLN A 219 2.82 -24.64 4.00
N ARG A 220 3.98 -25.30 4.12
CA ARG A 220 4.55 -25.65 5.42
C ARG A 220 4.79 -24.39 6.27
N LEU A 221 5.33 -23.33 5.67
CA LEU A 221 5.54 -22.04 6.34
C LEU A 221 4.22 -21.42 6.80
N LEU A 222 3.22 -21.33 5.93
CA LEU A 222 1.90 -20.77 6.24
C LEU A 222 1.17 -21.60 7.32
N LYS A 223 1.18 -22.93 7.22
CA LYS A 223 0.61 -23.87 8.22
C LYS A 223 1.26 -23.71 9.60
N SER A 224 2.58 -23.51 9.65
CA SER A 224 3.30 -23.28 10.91
C SER A 224 2.95 -21.94 11.55
N ARG A 225 2.42 -20.98 10.77
CA ARG A 225 2.22 -19.59 11.16
C ARG A 225 3.51 -18.96 11.69
N ALA A 226 4.63 -19.24 11.02
CA ALA A 226 5.91 -18.59 11.30
C ALA A 226 5.98 -17.18 10.70
N VAL A 227 5.16 -16.90 9.68
CA VAL A 227 4.83 -15.56 9.23
C VAL A 227 3.31 -15.44 9.25
N ALA A 228 2.79 -14.33 9.77
CA ALA A 228 1.35 -14.10 9.84
C ALA A 228 1.03 -12.60 9.79
N GLU A 229 -0.23 -12.28 9.53
CA GLU A 229 -0.75 -10.95 9.82
C GLU A 229 -1.44 -10.91 11.18
N ILE A 230 -1.39 -9.73 11.79
CA ILE A 230 -2.05 -9.43 13.05
C ILE A 230 -2.77 -8.12 12.86
N ASP A 231 -4.08 -8.19 13.01
CA ASP A 231 -4.97 -7.05 12.92
C ASP A 231 -5.69 -6.93 14.26
N ILE A 232 -5.31 -5.91 15.04
CA ILE A 232 -5.88 -5.65 16.35
C ILE A 232 -6.94 -4.59 16.13
N GLU A 233 -8.19 -5.03 16.12
CA GLU A 233 -9.32 -4.12 16.31
C GLU A 233 -9.20 -3.55 17.72
N LEU A 234 -8.57 -2.38 17.86
CA LEU A 234 -8.67 -1.64 19.10
C LEU A 234 -10.13 -1.22 19.23
N ASP A 235 -10.82 -1.72 20.25
CA ASP A 235 -11.98 -1.06 20.80
C ASP A 235 -11.59 0.41 20.94
N LYS A 236 -12.28 1.30 20.22
CA LYS A 236 -12.10 2.75 20.27
C LYS A 236 -12.46 3.24 21.68
N ALA A 237 -11.67 2.88 22.68
CA ALA A 237 -11.83 3.34 24.04
C ALA A 237 -11.66 4.85 24.03
N GLU A 238 -12.64 5.54 24.62
CA GLU A 238 -12.76 7.00 24.60
C GLU A 238 -11.44 7.68 24.99
N GLY A 239 -10.75 8.27 24.00
CA GLY A 239 -9.67 9.23 24.23
C GLY A 239 -8.30 8.92 23.63
N ASP A 240 -8.00 7.69 23.19
CA ASP A 240 -6.76 7.41 22.46
C ASP A 240 -7.04 7.19 20.97
N THR A 241 -6.77 8.22 20.17
CA THR A 241 -7.04 8.21 18.72
C THR A 241 -6.00 7.42 17.92
N ARG A 242 -5.05 6.75 18.57
CA ARG A 242 -4.06 5.92 17.88
C ARG A 242 -4.66 4.55 17.56
N THR A 243 -5.13 4.40 16.32
CA THR A 243 -5.37 3.08 15.75
C THR A 243 -4.06 2.29 15.74
N ALA A 244 -4.05 1.09 16.33
CA ALA A 244 -2.92 0.18 16.21
C ALA A 244 -2.67 -0.08 14.74
N SER A 245 -1.45 0.16 14.28
CA SER A 245 -1.12 -0.09 12.89
C SER A 245 -1.09 -1.60 12.64
N PRO A 246 -1.67 -2.09 11.53
CA PRO A 246 -1.67 -3.50 11.19
C PRO A 246 -0.23 -4.04 11.13
N VAL A 247 0.00 -5.24 11.65
CA VAL A 247 1.34 -5.80 11.85
C VAL A 247 1.55 -7.06 11.02
N VAL A 248 2.66 -7.15 10.30
CA VAL A 248 3.18 -8.45 9.83
C VAL A 248 4.11 -9.03 10.89
N TYR A 249 3.79 -10.22 11.36
CA TYR A 249 4.48 -10.93 12.43
C TYR A 249 5.41 -12.00 11.85
N ILE A 250 6.61 -12.14 12.43
CA ILE A 250 7.57 -13.21 12.13
C ILE A 250 8.00 -13.91 13.43
N ASP A 251 7.84 -15.23 13.51
CA ASP A 251 8.30 -16.08 14.62
C ASP A 251 9.65 -16.74 14.29
N PHE A 252 10.74 -16.19 14.79
CA PHE A 252 12.08 -16.73 14.48
C PHE A 252 12.36 -18.09 15.12
N ALA A 253 11.70 -18.46 16.21
CA ALA A 253 11.86 -19.77 16.80
C ALA A 253 11.33 -20.85 15.84
N LYS A 254 10.13 -20.66 15.31
CA LYS A 254 9.56 -21.56 14.29
C LYS A 254 10.38 -21.59 13.00
N LEU A 255 10.84 -20.43 12.53
CA LEU A 255 11.71 -20.36 11.35
C LEU A 255 13.01 -21.14 11.55
N ASN A 256 13.58 -21.12 12.76
CA ASN A 256 14.77 -21.88 13.10
C ASN A 256 14.49 -23.39 13.20
N GLU A 257 13.36 -23.78 13.78
CA GLU A 257 12.92 -25.20 13.80
C GLU A 257 12.75 -25.74 12.37
N MET A 258 12.08 -24.99 11.50
CA MET A 258 11.90 -25.36 10.09
C MET A 258 13.22 -25.49 9.33
N GLU A 259 14.20 -24.62 9.62
CA GLU A 259 15.54 -24.73 9.04
C GLU A 259 16.24 -26.01 9.51
N LEU A 260 16.18 -26.31 10.80
CA LEU A 260 16.81 -27.51 11.38
C LEU A 260 16.17 -28.82 10.86
N GLU A 261 14.88 -28.81 10.57
CA GLU A 261 14.14 -29.95 10.04
C GLU A 261 14.30 -30.15 8.51
N GLY A 262 14.90 -29.19 7.80
CA GLY A 262 15.06 -29.23 6.35
C GLY A 262 16.50 -29.53 5.92
N GLU A 263 16.68 -30.44 4.95
CA GLU A 263 17.97 -30.60 4.24
C GLU A 263 18.25 -29.47 3.22
N THR A 264 17.40 -28.45 3.18
CA THR A 264 17.48 -27.35 2.21
C THR A 264 18.40 -26.23 2.68
N TYR A 265 19.70 -26.52 2.71
CA TYR A 265 20.70 -25.48 2.46
C TYR A 265 20.43 -24.89 1.07
N ASN A 266 20.10 -23.59 0.97
CA ASN A 266 20.22 -22.69 -0.20
C ASN A 266 19.15 -21.58 -0.27
N GLY A 267 18.81 -20.92 0.86
CA GLY A 267 18.00 -19.69 0.82
C GLY A 267 16.52 -19.84 0.44
N ALA A 268 16.05 -21.05 0.09
CA ALA A 268 14.65 -21.31 -0.26
C ALA A 268 13.67 -20.89 0.83
N LEU A 269 14.00 -21.13 2.10
CA LEU A 269 13.17 -20.70 3.22
C LEU A 269 13.08 -19.17 3.33
N ALA A 270 14.16 -18.44 3.05
CA ALA A 270 14.14 -16.98 3.04
C ALA A 270 13.28 -16.43 1.89
N GLU A 271 13.25 -17.11 0.73
CA GLU A 271 12.34 -16.79 -0.38
C GLU A 271 10.87 -17.02 0.02
N ASP A 272 10.56 -18.15 0.65
CA ASP A 272 9.19 -18.43 1.10
C ASP A 272 8.74 -17.47 2.21
N VAL A 273 9.64 -17.09 3.13
CA VAL A 273 9.38 -16.03 4.09
C VAL A 273 9.08 -14.71 3.38
N ALA A 274 9.86 -14.32 2.37
CA ALA A 274 9.59 -13.11 1.60
C ALA A 274 8.25 -13.16 0.86
N ARG A 275 7.86 -14.31 0.31
CA ARG A 275 6.55 -14.51 -0.33
C ARG A 275 5.40 -14.40 0.65
N ALA A 276 5.46 -15.10 1.78
CA ALA A 276 4.45 -15.01 2.83
C ALA A 276 4.36 -13.57 3.38
N PHE A 277 5.50 -12.90 3.54
CA PHE A 277 5.55 -11.52 4.01
C PHE A 277 4.91 -10.56 3.01
N VAL A 278 5.20 -10.69 1.70
CA VAL A 278 4.54 -9.91 0.64
C VAL A 278 3.03 -10.17 0.64
N LEU A 279 2.60 -11.43 0.74
CA LEU A 279 1.19 -11.83 0.78
C LEU A 279 0.42 -11.11 1.91
N TYR A 280 0.93 -11.18 3.14
CA TYR A 280 0.30 -10.51 4.28
C TYR A 280 0.41 -8.99 4.20
N ASN A 281 1.54 -8.45 3.77
CA ASN A 281 1.71 -7.01 3.62
C ASN A 281 0.76 -6.42 2.56
N GLU A 282 0.57 -7.07 1.40
CA GLU A 282 -0.43 -6.66 0.40
C GLU A 282 -1.85 -6.65 0.98
N THR A 283 -2.18 -7.66 1.80
CA THR A 283 -3.50 -7.80 2.42
C THR A 283 -3.75 -6.71 3.47
N LEU A 284 -2.74 -6.36 4.26
CA LEU A 284 -2.84 -5.27 5.23
C LEU A 284 -2.88 -3.89 4.56
N LEU A 285 -2.02 -3.63 3.56
CA LEU A 285 -2.01 -2.34 2.85
C LEU A 285 -3.30 -2.09 2.07
N LYS A 286 -3.97 -3.14 1.57
CA LYS A 286 -5.30 -3.03 0.96
C LYS A 286 -6.36 -2.51 1.93
N ARG A 287 -6.24 -2.82 3.22
CA ARG A 287 -7.17 -2.40 4.28
C ARG A 287 -6.78 -1.06 4.92
N ALA A 288 -5.71 -0.42 4.46
CA ALA A 288 -5.30 0.86 5.00
C ALA A 288 -6.43 1.90 4.85
N PRO A 289 -6.75 2.68 5.89
CA PRO A 289 -7.82 3.67 5.83
C PRO A 289 -7.61 4.76 4.78
N ASP A 290 -6.35 5.14 4.52
CA ASP A 290 -5.98 6.02 3.40
C ASP A 290 -5.08 5.26 2.43
N PRO A 291 -5.57 4.90 1.23
CA PRO A 291 -4.79 4.17 0.24
C PRO A 291 -3.63 5.00 -0.35
N ARG A 292 -3.60 6.32 -0.13
CA ARG A 292 -2.51 7.22 -0.56
C ARG A 292 -1.34 7.24 0.41
N GLN A 293 -1.58 6.88 1.68
CA GLN A 293 -0.56 6.81 2.71
C GLN A 293 -0.65 5.49 3.50
N PRO A 294 -0.64 4.34 2.83
CA PRO A 294 -0.85 3.07 3.49
C PRO A 294 0.38 2.72 4.33
N LYS A 295 0.15 2.36 5.59
CA LYS A 295 1.20 2.03 6.56
C LYS A 295 1.00 0.63 7.14
N THR A 296 2.11 -0.07 7.32
CA THR A 296 2.17 -1.32 8.08
C THR A 296 3.32 -1.28 9.07
N CYS A 297 3.11 -1.94 10.20
CA CYS A 297 4.13 -2.26 11.16
C CYS A 297 4.63 -3.70 10.95
N GLN A 298 5.82 -3.98 11.48
CA GLN A 298 6.44 -5.30 11.38
C GLN A 298 6.95 -5.69 12.76
N PHE A 299 6.66 -6.92 13.18
CA PHE A 299 7.11 -7.45 14.46
C PHE A 299 7.89 -8.75 14.25
N VAL A 300 9.15 -8.74 14.66
CA VAL A 300 10.06 -9.86 14.61
C VAL A 300 10.19 -10.43 16.03
N ASP A 301 9.49 -11.53 16.27
CA ASP A 301 9.53 -12.25 17.53
C ASP A 301 10.74 -13.17 17.58
N MET A 302 11.64 -12.86 18.50
CA MET A 302 12.85 -13.61 18.83
C MET A 302 12.63 -14.49 20.07
N THR A 303 11.41 -14.56 20.62
CA THR A 303 11.10 -15.36 21.80
C THR A 303 11.33 -16.83 21.49
N GLY A 304 12.05 -17.55 22.37
CA GLY A 304 12.42 -18.94 22.14
C GLY A 304 13.59 -19.14 21.17
N PHE A 305 13.99 -18.10 20.42
CA PHE A 305 15.20 -18.13 19.61
C PHE A 305 16.42 -17.82 20.48
N LYS A 306 17.40 -18.73 20.50
CA LYS A 306 18.65 -18.52 21.24
C LYS A 306 19.54 -17.51 20.52
N LEU A 307 19.30 -16.22 20.77
CA LEU A 307 20.14 -15.16 20.24
C LEU A 307 21.43 -15.03 21.07
N ASP A 308 22.52 -15.60 20.57
CA ASP A 308 23.86 -15.48 21.13
C ASP A 308 24.89 -15.06 20.06
N MET A 309 26.13 -14.78 20.45
CA MET A 309 27.18 -14.32 19.53
C MET A 309 27.53 -15.33 18.42
N GLU A 310 27.24 -16.62 18.62
CA GLU A 310 27.50 -17.67 17.63
C GLU A 310 26.35 -17.72 16.61
N THR A 311 25.12 -17.67 17.10
CA THR A 311 23.90 -17.69 16.31
C THR A 311 23.73 -16.40 15.51
N VAL A 312 24.11 -15.25 16.08
CA VAL A 312 24.14 -13.96 15.36
C VAL A 312 25.10 -13.99 14.16
N LYS A 313 26.15 -14.82 14.20
CA LYS A 313 27.07 -14.98 13.05
C LYS A 313 26.54 -15.94 11.99
N LYS A 314 25.47 -16.69 12.26
CA LYS A 314 24.91 -17.60 11.26
C LYS A 314 24.29 -16.79 10.12
N PRO A 315 24.62 -17.11 8.85
CA PRO A 315 24.10 -16.38 7.70
C PRO A 315 22.57 -16.39 7.59
N TYR A 316 21.91 -17.41 8.14
CA TYR A 316 20.47 -17.60 8.01
C TYR A 316 19.64 -16.51 8.69
N THR A 317 19.88 -16.24 9.97
CA THR A 317 19.06 -15.31 10.78
C THR A 317 18.98 -13.93 10.13
N PHE A 318 20.10 -13.44 9.61
CA PHE A 318 20.14 -12.17 8.90
C PHE A 318 19.88 -12.31 7.40
N GLY A 319 20.01 -13.52 6.84
CA GLY A 319 19.64 -13.83 5.46
C GLY A 319 18.17 -13.55 5.19
N VAL A 320 17.29 -13.94 6.12
CA VAL A 320 15.85 -13.63 6.06
C VAL A 320 15.62 -12.12 6.07
N ILE A 321 16.15 -11.38 7.05
CA ILE A 321 15.97 -9.93 7.16
C ILE A 321 16.56 -9.20 5.94
N LYS A 322 17.73 -9.65 5.45
CA LYS A 322 18.37 -9.10 4.26
C LYS A 322 17.53 -9.35 3.00
N LYS A 323 16.94 -10.55 2.87
CA LYS A 323 16.03 -10.88 1.77
C LYS A 323 14.78 -10.01 1.82
N LEU A 324 14.17 -9.87 2.99
CA LEU A 324 13.01 -8.99 3.19
C LEU A 324 13.36 -7.55 2.80
N TYR A 325 14.47 -7.00 3.29
CA TYR A 325 14.89 -5.64 2.90
C TYR A 325 15.12 -5.52 1.39
N ALA A 326 15.78 -6.48 0.76
CA ALA A 326 16.03 -6.48 -0.68
C ALA A 326 14.73 -6.54 -1.51
N THR A 327 13.68 -7.19 -0.99
CA THR A 327 12.35 -7.20 -1.61
C THR A 327 11.57 -5.91 -1.33
N PHE A 328 11.63 -5.38 -0.10
CA PHE A 328 10.75 -4.30 0.35
C PHE A 328 11.26 -2.90 0.04
N GLU A 329 12.56 -2.66 0.15
CA GLU A 329 13.15 -1.35 -0.12
C GLU A 329 12.86 -0.83 -1.55
N PRO A 330 13.01 -1.63 -2.62
CA PRO A 330 12.69 -1.16 -3.97
C PRO A 330 11.19 -1.13 -4.31
N ASN A 331 10.39 -2.00 -3.70
CA ASN A 331 9.01 -2.27 -4.16
C ASN A 331 7.92 -1.71 -3.22
N TYR A 332 8.23 -1.51 -1.94
CA TYR A 332 7.31 -1.00 -0.93
C TYR A 332 7.89 0.23 -0.20
N PRO A 333 8.37 1.26 -0.93
CA PRO A 333 8.92 2.46 -0.29
C PRO A 333 7.88 3.16 0.58
N GLU A 334 8.33 3.75 1.68
CA GLU A 334 7.47 4.51 2.61
C GLU A 334 6.22 3.79 3.16
N THR A 335 6.05 2.48 3.00
CA THR A 335 4.91 1.76 3.62
C THR A 335 5.23 1.31 5.05
N LEU A 336 6.51 1.09 5.37
CA LEU A 336 6.93 0.75 6.72
C LEU A 336 6.77 1.95 7.66
N GLU A 337 5.99 1.77 8.72
CA GLU A 337 5.88 2.72 9.83
C GLU A 337 6.92 2.40 10.93
N LYS A 338 6.87 1.18 11.48
CA LYS A 338 7.83 0.67 12.48
C LYS A 338 8.17 -0.79 12.21
N MET A 339 9.42 -1.15 12.50
CA MET A 339 9.82 -2.54 12.66
C MET A 339 10.31 -2.74 14.09
N VAL A 340 9.76 -3.70 14.80
CA VAL A 340 10.18 -4.03 16.16
C VAL A 340 10.82 -5.41 16.16
N ILE A 341 12.02 -5.55 16.73
CA ILE A 341 12.71 -6.82 16.92
C ILE A 341 12.82 -7.06 18.43
N TYR A 342 12.12 -8.08 18.92
CA TYR A 342 11.94 -8.34 20.34
C TYR A 342 11.83 -9.84 20.65
N PRO A 343 12.37 -10.34 21.78
CA PRO A 343 13.29 -9.67 22.67
C PRO A 343 14.74 -9.76 22.14
N VAL A 344 15.47 -8.65 22.19
CA VAL A 344 16.91 -8.62 21.89
C VAL A 344 17.66 -8.19 23.15
N PRO A 345 18.50 -9.06 23.75
CA PRO A 345 19.25 -8.70 24.95
C PRO A 345 20.07 -7.43 24.74
N ARG A 346 20.05 -6.49 25.69
CA ARG A 346 20.76 -5.19 25.61
C ARG A 346 22.21 -5.28 25.14
N LYS A 347 22.93 -6.33 25.54
CA LYS A 347 24.34 -6.56 25.14
C LYS A 347 24.50 -6.82 23.64
N LEU A 348 23.47 -7.35 22.98
CA LEU A 348 23.47 -7.72 21.56
C LEU A 348 22.85 -6.64 20.66
N VAL A 349 22.12 -5.67 21.20
CA VAL A 349 21.47 -4.59 20.41
C VAL A 349 22.46 -3.90 19.47
N ARG A 350 23.68 -3.59 19.94
CA ARG A 350 24.71 -2.96 19.09
C ARG A 350 25.18 -3.87 17.96
N VAL A 351 25.26 -5.18 18.21
CA VAL A 351 25.69 -6.18 17.21
C VAL A 351 24.60 -6.33 16.15
N VAL A 352 23.34 -6.52 16.56
CA VAL A 352 22.19 -6.60 15.66
C VAL A 352 22.10 -5.33 14.81
N ASN A 353 22.23 -4.15 15.41
CA ASN A 353 22.22 -2.88 14.68
C ASN A 353 23.37 -2.75 13.67
N ALA A 354 24.58 -3.24 14.03
CA ALA A 354 25.72 -3.25 13.10
C ALA A 354 25.48 -4.21 11.91
N MET A 355 24.84 -5.35 12.15
CA MET A 355 24.51 -6.32 11.10
C MET A 355 23.46 -5.82 10.12
N LEU A 356 22.62 -4.88 10.54
CA LEU A 356 21.68 -4.16 9.69
C LEU A 356 22.35 -3.01 8.92
N GLY A 357 23.68 -3.03 8.77
CA GLY A 357 24.46 -2.06 8.01
C GLY A 357 24.01 -1.89 6.55
N PHE A 358 23.36 -2.90 5.97
CA PHE A 358 22.79 -2.87 4.62
C PHE A 358 21.47 -2.08 4.50
N VAL A 359 20.79 -1.82 5.61
CA VAL A 359 19.54 -1.06 5.64
C VAL A 359 19.86 0.44 5.54
N ASN A 360 19.21 1.18 4.67
CA ASN A 360 19.45 2.62 4.56
C ASN A 360 19.14 3.34 5.90
N GLU A 361 19.76 4.50 6.13
CA GLU A 361 19.66 5.22 7.40
C GLU A 361 18.22 5.62 7.77
N TYR A 362 17.41 6.00 6.78
CA TYR A 362 16.03 6.44 6.99
C TYR A 362 15.14 5.28 7.43
N THR A 363 15.20 4.13 6.74
CA THR A 363 14.50 2.91 7.13
C THR A 363 14.99 2.41 8.49
N ARG A 364 16.30 2.50 8.77
CA ARG A 364 16.88 2.07 10.06
C ARG A 364 16.36 2.88 11.26
N LYS A 365 16.01 4.16 11.08
CA LYS A 365 15.38 4.99 12.14
C LYS A 365 14.00 4.47 12.57
N LYS A 366 13.36 3.63 11.75
CA LYS A 366 12.08 2.99 12.04
C LYS A 366 12.22 1.68 12.84
N PHE A 367 13.46 1.21 13.05
CA PHE A 367 13.73 -0.06 13.72
C PHE A 367 13.85 0.15 15.22
N ILE A 368 13.13 -0.66 15.98
CA ILE A 368 13.13 -0.70 17.44
C ILE A 368 13.66 -2.06 17.85
N ILE A 369 14.89 -2.10 18.35
CA ILE A 369 15.56 -3.33 18.77
C ILE A 369 15.62 -3.30 20.30
N THR A 370 14.81 -4.13 20.96
CA THR A 370 14.58 -3.98 22.40
C THR A 370 14.31 -5.30 23.11
N ASP A 371 14.56 -5.34 24.42
CA ASP A 371 14.10 -6.36 25.35
C ASP A 371 12.97 -5.87 26.26
N ASP A 372 12.46 -4.65 26.05
CA ASP A 372 11.42 -4.04 26.86
C ASP A 372 10.04 -4.13 26.21
N LEU A 373 9.16 -4.95 26.80
CA LEU A 373 7.77 -5.11 26.37
C LEU A 373 6.99 -3.78 26.42
N CYS A 374 7.29 -2.88 27.36
CA CYS A 374 6.62 -1.57 27.43
C CYS A 374 6.87 -0.75 26.17
N GLN A 375 8.11 -0.82 25.66
CA GLN A 375 8.49 -0.14 24.43
C GLN A 375 7.80 -0.76 23.22
N VAL A 376 7.68 -2.10 23.16
CA VAL A 376 6.91 -2.79 22.11
C VAL A 376 5.47 -2.28 22.09
N CYS A 377 4.78 -2.32 23.24
CA CYS A 377 3.39 -1.86 23.37
C CYS A 377 3.22 -0.41 22.95
N LYS A 378 4.14 0.46 23.38
CA LYS A 378 4.11 1.89 23.04
C LYS A 378 4.26 2.13 21.54
N GLU A 379 5.19 1.44 20.88
CA GLU A 379 5.52 1.67 19.46
C GLU A 379 4.51 1.01 18.51
N LEU A 380 3.83 -0.07 18.93
CA LEU A 380 2.85 -0.78 18.11
C LEU A 380 1.39 -0.47 18.48
N GLY A 381 1.16 0.29 19.56
CA GLY A 381 -0.19 0.55 20.07
C GLY A 381 -0.86 -0.68 20.70
N TRP A 382 -0.08 -1.66 21.18
CA TRP A 382 -0.63 -2.88 21.77
C TRP A 382 -0.98 -2.69 23.25
N ASN A 383 -2.05 -3.34 23.69
CA ASN A 383 -2.47 -3.33 25.10
C ASN A 383 -1.58 -4.25 25.95
N ARG A 384 -0.75 -3.65 26.80
CA ARG A 384 0.16 -4.39 27.68
C ARG A 384 -0.58 -5.33 28.65
N ALA A 385 -1.68 -4.87 29.26
CA ALA A 385 -2.42 -5.66 30.25
C ALA A 385 -3.01 -6.93 29.60
N GLU A 386 -3.38 -6.82 28.32
CA GLU A 386 -3.82 -7.97 27.56
C GLU A 386 -2.68 -8.98 27.32
N ILE A 387 -1.50 -8.52 26.90
CA ILE A 387 -0.33 -9.41 26.71
C ILE A 387 0.04 -10.13 28.01
N GLU A 388 -0.02 -9.43 29.14
CA GLU A 388 0.23 -10.01 30.46
C GLU A 388 -0.84 -11.04 30.85
N THR A 389 -2.10 -10.82 30.47
CA THR A 389 -3.21 -11.77 30.68
C THR A 389 -3.03 -13.04 29.83
N GLU A 390 -2.57 -12.90 28.59
CA GLU A 390 -2.23 -14.03 27.70
C GLU A 390 -0.89 -14.69 28.07
N GLY A 391 -0.20 -14.19 29.12
CA GLY A 391 1.02 -14.73 29.72
C GLY A 391 2.31 -14.44 28.94
N CYS A 392 2.23 -14.20 27.63
CA CYS A 392 3.39 -13.84 26.80
C CYS A 392 2.96 -13.22 25.46
N VAL A 393 3.92 -12.63 24.74
CA VAL A 393 3.70 -12.11 23.39
C VAL A 393 3.18 -13.21 22.47
N ASN A 394 3.77 -14.41 22.48
CA ASN A 394 3.31 -15.50 21.61
C ASN A 394 1.83 -15.89 21.86
N GLY A 395 1.37 -15.87 23.13
CA GLY A 395 -0.02 -16.10 23.49
C GLY A 395 -0.94 -15.01 22.94
N TYR A 396 -0.55 -13.75 23.15
CA TYR A 396 -1.25 -12.59 22.60
C TYR A 396 -1.34 -12.62 21.07
N MET A 397 -0.25 -12.94 20.39
CA MET A 397 -0.22 -13.05 18.93
C MET A 397 -1.19 -14.15 18.49
N LYS A 398 -1.16 -15.34 19.10
CA LYS A 398 -2.08 -16.44 18.78
C LYS A 398 -3.55 -16.07 18.87
N LYS A 399 -3.92 -15.24 19.86
CA LYS A 399 -5.29 -14.74 20.03
C LYS A 399 -5.72 -13.81 18.90
N HIS A 400 -4.83 -12.92 18.45
CA HIS A 400 -5.07 -11.92 17.41
C HIS A 400 -4.66 -12.37 15.99
N LEU A 401 -4.49 -13.68 15.78
CA LEU A 401 -4.32 -14.23 14.44
C LEU A 401 -5.67 -14.25 13.72
N THR A 402 -5.98 -13.15 13.06
CA THR A 402 -7.30 -12.90 12.47
C THR A 402 -7.45 -13.56 11.11
N HIS A 403 -6.43 -13.46 10.24
CA HIS A 403 -6.50 -14.02 8.88
C HIS A 403 -5.23 -14.76 8.44
N GLY A 404 -5.33 -15.45 7.30
CA GLY A 404 -4.26 -16.26 6.72
C GLY A 404 -4.60 -17.73 6.55
N THR A 405 -5.64 -18.22 7.24
CA THR A 405 -6.19 -19.57 7.01
C THR A 405 -6.72 -19.75 5.60
N GLN A 406 -7.23 -18.68 4.98
CA GLN A 406 -7.65 -18.65 3.58
C GLN A 406 -6.52 -18.92 2.57
N PHE A 407 -5.26 -18.84 3.00
CA PHE A 407 -4.09 -19.14 2.18
C PHE A 407 -3.49 -20.52 2.48
N ILE A 408 -4.08 -21.27 3.42
CA ILE A 408 -3.64 -22.61 3.80
C ILE A 408 -4.51 -23.64 3.07
N PHE A 409 -3.87 -24.56 2.38
CA PHE A 409 -4.51 -25.63 1.63
C PHE A 409 -4.05 -26.99 2.18
N ASP A 410 -4.99 -27.93 2.31
CA ASP A 410 -4.70 -29.26 2.85
C ASP A 410 -3.86 -30.13 1.91
#